data_AF-A0A7Y8ST10-F1
#
_entry.id   AF-A0A7Y8ST10-F1
#
_cell.length_a   1.000
_cell.length_b   1.000
_cell.length_c   1.000
_cell.angle_alpha   90.00
_cell.angle_beta   90.00
_cell.angle_gamma   90.00
#
_symmetry.space_group_name_H-M   'P 1'
#
loop_
_entity.id
_entity.type
_entity.pdbx_description
1 polymer ?
#
loop_
_entity_poly.entity_id
_entity_poly.type
_entity_poly.pdbx_seq_one_letter_code
_entity_poly.pdbx_strand_id
1 'polypeptide(L)'
;AAGARALSRDLMILAALGYPLSDQAQAHLAQAPAQGGVVPSAELASALAVAVQAQSTGEVALATALIAAPGANRLDAASLTSIIQALRMAGLDDAARAIALEAMIGGPPP
;
A
#
# COMPACT_ATOMS: atom_id res chain seq x y z
N ALA A 1 -8.75 -12.15 -16.21
CA ALA A 1 -9.17 -11.81 -14.83
C ALA A 1 -7.99 -11.42 -13.93
N ALA A 2 -6.91 -12.22 -13.84
CA ALA A 2 -5.74 -11.89 -13.01
C ALA A 2 -5.11 -10.52 -13.36
N GLY A 3 -4.90 -10.23 -14.64
CA GLY A 3 -4.35 -8.93 -15.08
C GLY A 3 -5.24 -7.72 -14.74
N ALA A 4 -6.58 -7.89 -14.77
CA ALA A 4 -7.51 -6.82 -14.41
C ALA A 4 -7.44 -6.47 -12.91
N ARG A 5 -7.25 -7.48 -12.05
CA ARG A 5 -7.08 -7.30 -10.60
C ARG A 5 -5.72 -6.71 -10.24
N ALA A 6 -4.67 -7.11 -10.95
CA ALA A 6 -3.33 -6.52 -10.80
C ALA A 6 -3.35 -5.02 -11.13
N LEU A 7 -3.99 -4.65 -12.26
CA LEU A 7 -4.19 -3.24 -12.63
C LEU A 7 -4.94 -2.47 -11.54
N SER A 8 -5.99 -3.03 -10.97
CA SER A 8 -6.75 -2.36 -9.89
C SER A 8 -5.90 -2.10 -8.65
N ARG A 9 -5.05 -3.06 -8.25
CA ARG A 9 -4.10 -2.84 -7.16
C ARG A 9 -3.14 -1.69 -7.49
N ASP A 10 -2.59 -1.68 -8.68
CA ASP A 10 -1.62 -0.65 -9.11
C ASP A 10 -2.29 0.74 -9.18
N LEU A 11 -3.54 0.82 -9.62
CA LEU A 11 -4.34 2.06 -9.58
C LEU A 11 -4.57 2.55 -8.14
N MET A 12 -4.84 1.65 -7.19
CA MET A 12 -4.96 2.01 -5.77
C MET A 12 -3.63 2.51 -5.20
N ILE A 13 -2.51 1.88 -5.56
CA ILE A 13 -1.16 2.33 -5.17
C ILE A 13 -0.88 3.74 -5.70
N LEU A 14 -1.19 4.01 -6.97
CA LEU A 14 -1.03 5.34 -7.56
C LEU A 14 -1.91 6.39 -6.86
N ALA A 15 -3.17 6.06 -6.55
CA ALA A 15 -4.03 6.94 -5.78
C ALA A 15 -3.47 7.21 -4.37
N ALA A 16 -2.89 6.20 -3.71
CA ALA A 16 -2.25 6.34 -2.40
C ALA A 16 -1.03 7.27 -2.43
N LEU A 17 -0.29 7.28 -3.55
CA LEU A 17 0.79 8.24 -3.81
C LEU A 17 0.29 9.65 -4.14
N GLY A 18 -1.02 9.85 -4.29
CA GLY A 18 -1.64 11.14 -4.59
C GLY A 18 -1.82 11.43 -6.08
N TYR A 19 -1.65 10.44 -6.95
CA TYR A 19 -1.98 10.61 -8.37
C TYR A 19 -3.50 10.62 -8.56
N PRO A 20 -4.05 11.61 -9.27
CA PRO A 20 -5.48 11.65 -9.54
C PRO A 20 -5.89 10.49 -10.46
N LEU A 21 -7.00 9.82 -10.11
CA LEU A 21 -7.60 8.78 -10.95
C LEU A 21 -8.67 9.37 -11.86
N SER A 22 -8.62 9.02 -13.14
CA SER A 22 -9.69 9.34 -14.10
C SER A 22 -10.98 8.59 -13.76
N ASP A 23 -12.12 9.08 -14.28
CA ASP A 23 -13.41 8.40 -14.11
C ASP A 23 -13.39 6.97 -14.64
N GLN A 24 -12.63 6.71 -15.72
CA GLN A 24 -12.43 5.36 -16.26
C GLN A 24 -11.67 4.46 -15.29
N ALA A 25 -10.62 4.97 -14.64
CA ALA A 25 -9.87 4.21 -13.64
C ALA A 25 -10.74 3.90 -12.41
N GLN A 26 -11.56 4.85 -11.97
CA GLN A 26 -12.52 4.64 -10.88
C GLN A 26 -13.59 3.60 -11.26
N ALA A 27 -14.12 3.66 -12.48
CA ALA A 27 -15.07 2.67 -12.99
C ALA A 27 -14.44 1.27 -13.08
N HIS A 28 -13.18 1.16 -13.50
CA HIS A 28 -12.44 -0.12 -13.51
C HIS A 28 -12.28 -0.69 -12.10
N LEU A 29 -11.91 0.12 -11.11
CA LEU A 29 -11.80 -0.30 -9.71
C LEU A 29 -13.12 -0.87 -9.16
N ALA A 30 -14.25 -0.27 -9.53
CA ALA A 30 -15.57 -0.76 -9.12
C ALA A 30 -15.93 -2.11 -9.77
N GLN A 31 -15.53 -2.34 -11.02
CA GLN A 31 -15.85 -3.56 -11.77
C GLN A 31 -14.90 -4.72 -11.47
N ALA A 32 -13.66 -4.43 -11.14
CA ALA A 32 -12.61 -5.41 -10.91
C ALA A 32 -11.81 -5.07 -9.65
N PRO A 33 -12.41 -5.16 -8.45
CA PRO A 33 -11.68 -4.82 -7.22
C PRO A 33 -10.42 -5.67 -7.08
N ALA A 34 -9.37 -5.06 -6.52
CA ALA A 34 -8.15 -5.78 -6.17
C ALA A 34 -8.47 -6.90 -5.17
N GLN A 35 -7.83 -8.06 -5.32
CA GLN A 35 -8.06 -9.24 -4.49
C GLN A 35 -6.75 -9.99 -4.28
N GLY A 36 -6.68 -10.74 -3.17
CA GLY A 36 -5.51 -11.50 -2.76
C GLY A 36 -4.56 -10.69 -1.89
N GLY A 37 -3.45 -11.31 -1.52
CA GLY A 37 -2.46 -10.73 -0.63
C GLY A 37 -2.71 -11.02 0.85
N VAL A 38 -1.66 -10.75 1.63
CA VAL A 38 -1.61 -10.98 3.06
C VAL A 38 -1.98 -9.69 3.78
N VAL A 39 -2.90 -9.81 4.73
CA VAL A 39 -3.18 -8.75 5.69
C VAL A 39 -2.11 -8.81 6.79
N PRO A 40 -1.46 -7.68 7.14
CA PRO A 40 -0.53 -7.62 8.26
C PRO A 40 -1.17 -8.09 9.56
N SER A 41 -0.35 -8.53 10.51
CA SER A 41 -0.86 -8.84 11.85
C SER A 41 -1.51 -7.59 12.47
N ALA A 42 -2.54 -7.80 13.28
CA ALA A 42 -3.28 -6.70 13.91
C ALA A 42 -2.37 -5.86 14.82
N GLU A 43 -1.39 -6.50 15.47
CA GLU A 43 -0.39 -5.86 16.31
C GLU A 43 0.48 -4.91 15.49
N LEU A 44 0.99 -5.34 14.33
CA LEU A 44 1.80 -4.48 13.46
C LEU A 44 0.98 -3.33 12.85
N ALA A 45 -0.25 -3.61 12.42
CA ALA A 45 -1.15 -2.58 11.88
C ALA A 45 -1.47 -1.51 12.94
N SER A 46 -1.74 -1.93 14.17
CA SER A 46 -1.97 -1.01 15.30
C SER A 46 -0.72 -0.22 15.67
N ALA A 47 0.46 -0.84 15.69
CA ALA A 47 1.73 -0.17 15.95
C ALA A 47 1.99 0.94 14.92
N LEU A 48 1.75 0.67 13.63
CA LEU A 48 1.85 1.69 12.58
C LEU A 48 0.87 2.84 12.82
N ALA A 49 -0.39 2.54 13.12
CA ALA A 49 -1.40 3.57 13.38
C ALA A 49 -1.04 4.46 14.58
N VAL A 50 -0.55 3.85 15.67
CA VAL A 50 -0.08 4.57 16.86
C VAL A 50 1.12 5.46 16.51
N ALA A 51 2.09 4.95 15.76
CA ALA A 51 3.26 5.71 15.34
C ALA A 51 2.90 6.93 14.48
N VAL A 52 1.95 6.78 13.55
CA VAL A 52 1.43 7.87 12.71
C VAL A 52 0.73 8.93 13.58
N GLN A 53 -0.12 8.51 14.52
CA GLN A 53 -0.81 9.42 15.44
C GLN A 53 0.18 10.19 16.33
N ALA A 54 1.23 9.52 16.79
CA ALA A 54 2.31 10.11 17.57
C ALA A 54 3.28 10.97 16.74
N GLN A 55 3.13 11.01 15.41
CA GLN A 55 4.04 11.71 14.49
C GLN A 55 5.50 11.22 14.65
N SER A 56 5.69 9.96 15.02
CA SER A 56 7.02 9.36 15.24
C SER A 56 7.56 8.77 13.94
N THR A 57 8.26 9.58 13.15
CA THR A 57 8.78 9.16 11.82
C THR A 57 9.62 7.87 11.89
N GLY A 58 10.45 7.72 12.93
CA GLY A 58 11.27 6.52 13.12
C GLY A 58 10.44 5.26 13.39
N GLU A 59 9.38 5.36 14.19
CA GLU A 59 8.48 4.25 14.47
C GLU A 59 7.61 3.91 13.26
N VAL A 60 7.18 4.92 12.49
CA VAL A 60 6.46 4.70 11.22
C VAL A 60 7.34 3.90 10.25
N ALA A 61 8.61 4.29 10.10
CA ALA A 61 9.55 3.57 9.26
C ALA A 61 9.78 2.13 9.75
N LEU A 62 9.95 1.92 11.06
CA LEU A 62 10.19 0.61 11.64
C LEU A 62 8.97 -0.32 11.53
N ALA A 63 7.78 0.17 11.88
CA ALA A 63 6.54 -0.58 11.75
C ALA A 63 6.27 -0.95 10.29
N THR A 64 6.50 -0.01 9.36
CA THR A 64 6.38 -0.26 7.93
C THR A 64 7.36 -1.35 7.46
N ALA A 65 8.63 -1.28 7.85
CA ALA A 65 9.63 -2.27 7.48
C ALA A 65 9.26 -3.67 7.99
N LEU A 66 8.73 -3.78 9.21
CA LEU A 66 8.25 -5.05 9.77
C LEU A 66 7.04 -5.60 9.00
N ILE A 67 6.09 -4.74 8.63
CA ILE A 67 4.93 -5.14 7.84
C ILE A 67 5.34 -5.61 6.44
N ALA A 68 6.25 -4.88 5.79
CA ALA A 68 6.68 -5.14 4.42
C ALA A 68 7.81 -6.19 4.33
N ALA A 69 8.35 -6.69 5.45
CA ALA A 69 9.45 -7.66 5.46
C ALA A 69 9.22 -8.92 4.59
N PRO A 70 8.00 -9.48 4.47
CA PRO A 70 7.73 -10.59 3.54
C PRO A 70 7.77 -10.22 2.04
N GLY A 71 7.89 -8.93 1.71
CA GLY A 71 7.80 -8.34 0.39
C GLY A 71 6.52 -7.51 0.21
N ALA A 72 6.65 -6.27 -0.27
CA ALA A 72 5.51 -5.37 -0.46
C ALA A 72 4.49 -5.91 -1.46
N ASN A 73 4.94 -6.65 -2.48
CA ASN A 73 4.07 -7.27 -3.48
C ASN A 73 3.15 -8.37 -2.91
N ARG A 74 3.43 -8.87 -1.70
CA ARG A 74 2.60 -9.89 -1.04
C ARG A 74 1.46 -9.31 -0.23
N LEU A 75 1.49 -8.01 0.07
CA LEU A 75 0.46 -7.36 0.85
C LEU A 75 -0.81 -7.14 0.01
N ASP A 76 -1.96 -7.15 0.68
CA ASP A 76 -3.20 -6.77 0.02
C ASP A 76 -3.23 -5.27 -0.33
N ALA A 77 -4.12 -4.90 -1.25
CA ALA A 77 -4.17 -3.53 -1.77
C ALA A 77 -4.52 -2.49 -0.68
N ALA A 78 -5.36 -2.87 0.30
CA ALA A 78 -5.79 -1.98 1.38
C ALA A 78 -4.64 -1.68 2.36
N SER A 79 -3.86 -2.70 2.72
CA SER A 79 -2.70 -2.55 3.59
C SER A 79 -1.60 -1.75 2.90
N LEU A 80 -1.33 -2.02 1.62
CA LEU A 80 -0.39 -1.23 0.82
C LEU A 80 -0.79 0.25 0.77
N THR A 81 -2.07 0.54 0.51
CA THR A 81 -2.60 1.91 0.49
C THR A 81 -2.38 2.59 1.84
N SER A 82 -2.71 1.91 2.94
CA SER A 82 -2.54 2.44 4.30
C SER A 82 -1.07 2.72 4.64
N ILE A 83 -0.16 1.81 4.26
CA ILE A 83 1.29 1.97 4.49
C ILE A 83 1.85 3.15 3.69
N ILE A 84 1.49 3.26 2.41
CA ILE A 84 1.94 4.37 1.55
C ILE A 84 1.46 5.70 2.13
N GLN A 85 0.21 5.78 2.57
CA GLN A 85 -0.32 6.97 3.21
C GLN A 85 0.38 7.28 4.54
N ALA A 86 0.65 6.27 5.38
CA ALA A 86 1.37 6.44 6.64
C ALA A 86 2.78 7.01 6.42
N LEU A 87 3.54 6.46 5.47
CA LEU A 87 4.86 6.96 5.10
C LEU A 87 4.81 8.41 4.63
N ARG A 88 3.85 8.75 3.76
CA ARG A 88 3.66 10.13 3.29
C ARG A 88 3.30 11.09 4.43
N MET A 89 2.40 10.69 5.32
CA MET A 89 2.04 11.48 6.51
C MET A 89 3.23 11.71 7.45
N ALA A 90 4.20 10.80 7.48
CA ALA A 90 5.43 10.93 8.25
C ALA A 90 6.55 11.70 7.51
N GLY A 91 6.29 12.23 6.31
CA GLY A 91 7.28 12.94 5.48
C GLY A 91 8.29 12.02 4.77
N LEU A 92 7.98 10.73 4.65
CA LEU A 92 8.84 9.70 4.04
C LEU A 92 8.42 9.38 2.60
N ASP A 93 8.28 10.40 1.75
CA ASP A 93 7.77 10.24 0.38
C ASP A 93 8.63 9.31 -0.50
N ASP A 94 9.96 9.33 -0.33
CA ASP A 94 10.85 8.42 -1.06
C ASP A 94 10.65 6.96 -0.68
N ALA A 95 10.45 6.68 0.61
CA ALA A 95 10.13 5.34 1.09
C ALA A 95 8.75 4.90 0.59
N ALA A 96 7.77 5.81 0.58
CA ALA A 96 6.43 5.53 0.06
C ALA A 96 6.48 5.13 -1.43
N ARG A 97 7.28 5.85 -2.23
CA ARG A 97 7.54 5.52 -3.63
C ARG A 97 8.26 4.18 -3.77
N ALA A 98 9.26 3.90 -2.94
CA ALA A 98 10.00 2.63 -3.00
C ALA A 98 9.08 1.43 -2.74
N ILE A 99 8.24 1.49 -1.70
CA ILE A 99 7.26 0.43 -1.38
C ILE A 99 6.24 0.26 -2.52
N ALA A 100 5.74 1.37 -3.06
CA ALA A 100 4.81 1.35 -4.19
C ALA A 100 5.42 0.65 -5.42
N LEU A 101 6.65 1.02 -5.78
CA LEU A 101 7.37 0.43 -6.91
C LEU A 101 7.68 -1.04 -6.69
N GLU A 102 8.12 -1.44 -5.49
CA GLU A 102 8.33 -2.83 -5.14
C GLU A 102 7.06 -3.66 -5.33
N ALA A 103 5.91 -3.16 -4.85
CA ALA A 103 4.63 -3.84 -5.00
C ALA A 103 4.19 -3.96 -6.46
N MET A 104 4.35 -2.90 -7.27
CA MET A 104 3.98 -2.90 -8.70
C MET A 104 4.88 -3.83 -9.52
N ILE A 105 6.20 -3.75 -9.33
CA ILE A 105 7.18 -4.55 -10.08
C ILE A 105 7.11 -6.03 -9.68
N GLY A 106 6.87 -6.32 -8.39
CA GLY A 106 6.78 -7.68 -7.87
C GLY A 106 5.55 -8.47 -8.34
N GLY A 107 4.66 -7.85 -9.12
CA GLY A 107 3.47 -8.50 -9.68
C GLY A 107 2.37 -8.75 -8.65
N PRO A 108 1.20 -9.26 -9.07
CA PRO A 108 0.07 -9.52 -8.18
C PRO A 108 0.46 -10.53 -7.10
N PRO A 109 -0.09 -10.42 -5.88
CA PRO A 109 0.15 -11.41 -4.84
C PRO A 109 -0.36 -12.79 -5.31
N PRO A 110 0.31 -13.88 -4.89
CA PRO A 110 -0.10 -15.24 -5.21
C PRO A 110 -1.50 -15.59 -4.67
#